data_AF-A0A6G6YNM2-F1
#
_entry.id   AF-A0A6G6YNM2-F1
#
_cell.length_a   1.000
_cell.length_b   1.000
_cell.length_c   1.000
_cell.angle_alpha   90.00
_cell.angle_beta   90.00
_cell.angle_gamma   90.00
#
_symmetry.space_group_name_H-M   'P 1'
#
loop_
_entity.id
_entity.type
_entity.pdbx_description
1 polymer ?
#
loop_
_entity_poly.entity_id
_entity_poly.type
_entity_poly.pdbx_seq_one_letter_code
_entity_poly.pdbx_strand_id
1 'polypeptide(L)'
;MALGSKKRETRKSLRQSGWITLDGGFAARPCMVEDISSTGAKITVQDNNTLPAKLRLAFARDARTGRACEVVWRKGKTFGVKFVR
;
A
#
# COMPACT_ATOMS: atom_id res chain seq x y z
N MET A 1 -9.41 -19.03 28.63
CA MET A 1 -8.91 -19.23 27.25
C MET A 1 -8.61 -17.87 26.64
N ALA A 2 -7.35 -17.42 26.70
CA ALA A 2 -6.95 -16.15 26.11
C ALA A 2 -6.89 -16.31 24.60
N LEU A 3 -7.89 -15.80 23.89
CA LEU A 3 -7.84 -15.60 22.44
C LEU A 3 -6.70 -14.62 22.19
N GLY A 4 -5.53 -15.16 21.80
CA GLY A 4 -4.35 -14.42 21.44
C GLY A 4 -4.65 -13.55 20.22
N SER A 5 -5.17 -12.36 20.46
CA SER A 5 -5.23 -11.28 19.49
C SER A 5 -3.78 -10.97 19.14
N LYS A 6 -3.28 -11.54 18.03
CA LYS A 6 -2.05 -11.08 17.39
C LYS A 6 -2.20 -9.57 17.27
N LYS A 7 -1.57 -8.82 18.19
CA LYS A 7 -1.64 -7.36 18.22
C LYS A 7 -1.16 -6.93 16.85
N ARG A 8 -2.10 -6.54 16.00
CA ARG A 8 -1.81 -5.95 14.70
C ARG A 8 -0.82 -4.84 15.02
N GLU A 9 0.41 -4.94 14.52
CA GLU A 9 1.48 -3.97 14.78
C GLU A 9 0.91 -2.55 14.74
N THR A 10 1.38 -1.70 15.65
CA THR A 10 0.94 -0.30 15.78
C THR A 10 0.89 0.37 14.42
N ARG A 11 -0.33 0.44 13.90
CA ARG A 11 -0.70 1.00 12.62
C ARG A 11 -0.62 2.51 12.78
N LYS A 12 0.43 3.11 12.22
CA LYS A 12 0.52 4.56 12.23
C LYS A 12 -0.48 5.06 11.20
N SER A 13 -1.60 5.61 11.68
CA SER A 13 -2.52 6.39 10.86
C SER A 13 -1.76 7.59 10.30
N LEU A 14 -1.25 7.41 9.10
CA LEU A 14 -0.44 8.37 8.38
C LEU A 14 -1.19 8.69 7.11
N ARG A 15 -1.95 9.79 7.12
CA ARG A 15 -2.59 10.36 5.94
C ARG A 15 -1.53 11.07 5.11
N GLN A 16 -0.79 10.31 4.31
CA GLN A 16 0.32 10.84 3.52
C GLN A 16 0.14 10.49 2.05
N SER A 17 0.46 11.46 1.19
CA SER A 17 0.56 11.23 -0.25
C SER A 17 1.66 10.23 -0.56
N GLY A 18 1.30 9.20 -1.30
CA GLY A 18 2.20 8.17 -1.82
C GLY A 18 2.09 8.06 -3.33
N TRP A 19 2.98 7.29 -3.89
CA TRP A 19 3.06 6.98 -5.31
C TRP A 19 3.14 5.48 -5.47
N ILE A 20 2.23 4.92 -6.26
CA ILE A 20 2.28 3.51 -6.64
C ILE A 20 2.88 3.36 -8.03
N THR A 21 3.76 2.39 -8.20
CA THR A 21 4.35 2.07 -9.50
C THR A 21 4.05 0.63 -9.83
N LEU A 22 3.63 0.39 -11.07
CA LEU A 22 3.26 -0.94 -11.53
C LEU A 22 4.49 -1.62 -12.12
N ASP A 23 4.62 -2.92 -11.89
CA ASP A 23 5.71 -3.70 -12.48
C ASP A 23 5.60 -3.68 -14.01
N GLY A 24 6.68 -3.28 -14.69
CA GLY A 24 6.69 -3.06 -16.14
C GLY A 24 6.16 -1.69 -16.62
N GLY A 25 5.73 -0.81 -15.70
CA GLY A 25 5.22 0.52 -16.04
C GLY A 25 6.10 1.66 -15.49
N PHE A 26 6.34 2.68 -16.31
CA PHE A 26 6.91 3.96 -15.85
C PHE A 26 5.86 4.87 -15.18
N ALA A 27 4.59 4.47 -15.20
CA ALA A 27 3.49 5.26 -14.67
C ALA A 27 3.43 5.14 -13.14
N ALA A 28 4.02 6.12 -12.45
CA ALA A 28 3.77 6.34 -11.04
C ALA A 28 2.41 7.03 -10.86
N ARG A 29 1.50 6.43 -10.09
CA ARG A 29 0.17 6.99 -9.82
C ARG A 29 0.09 7.54 -8.41
N PRO A 30 -0.52 8.71 -8.20
CA PRO A 30 -0.73 9.23 -6.85
C PRO A 30 -1.74 8.35 -6.10
N CYS A 31 -1.41 8.04 -4.85
CA CYS A 31 -2.28 7.37 -3.90
C CYS A 31 -2.21 8.10 -2.56
N MET A 32 -3.21 7.89 -1.71
CA MET A 32 -3.19 8.33 -0.32
C MET A 32 -2.96 7.12 0.56
N VAL A 33 -1.84 7.08 1.27
CA VAL A 33 -1.66 6.12 2.34
C VAL A 33 -2.55 6.58 3.49
N GLU A 34 -3.43 5.72 3.97
CA GLU A 34 -4.27 6.02 5.14
C GLU A 34 -3.64 5.46 6.42
N ASP A 35 -2.95 4.32 6.29
CA ASP A 35 -2.35 3.61 7.41
C ASP A 35 -1.17 2.77 6.91
N ILE A 36 -0.10 2.73 7.70
CA ILE A 36 1.07 1.90 7.44
C ILE A 36 1.50 1.13 8.70
N SER A 37 1.85 -0.14 8.50
CA SER A 37 2.52 -1.01 9.46
C SER A 37 3.89 -1.46 8.94
N SER A 38 4.63 -2.22 9.74
CA SER A 38 5.91 -2.80 9.34
C SER A 38 5.74 -3.75 8.14
N THR A 39 4.62 -4.47 8.16
CA THR A 39 4.24 -5.57 7.27
C THR A 39 3.35 -5.17 6.09
N GLY A 40 2.74 -4.00 6.08
CA GLY A 40 1.86 -3.57 4.99
C GLY A 40 1.35 -2.15 5.12
N ALA A 41 0.48 -1.75 4.19
CA ALA A 41 -0.18 -0.46 4.21
C ALA A 41 -1.60 -0.54 3.68
N LYS A 42 -2.45 0.37 4.13
CA LYS A 42 -3.73 0.67 3.49
C LYS A 42 -3.53 1.92 2.65
N ILE A 43 -3.85 1.80 1.37
CA ILE A 43 -3.76 2.90 0.42
C ILE A 43 -5.11 3.11 -0.24
N THR A 44 -5.42 4.35 -0.59
CA THR A 44 -6.61 4.73 -1.35
C THR A 44 -6.14 5.44 -2.61
N VAL A 45 -6.60 4.99 -3.77
CA VAL A 45 -6.28 5.62 -5.07
C VAL A 45 -7.46 6.44 -5.54
N GLN A 46 -7.21 7.57 -6.20
CA GLN A 46 -8.28 8.44 -6.68
C GLN A 46 -9.00 7.85 -7.91
N ASP A 47 -8.22 7.21 -8.77
CA ASP A 47 -8.72 6.45 -9.91
C ASP A 47 -9.39 5.14 -9.51
N ASN A 48 -10.49 4.80 -10.17
CA ASN A 48 -11.12 3.48 -10.11
C ASN A 48 -10.34 2.39 -10.85
N ASN A 49 -9.04 2.61 -11.11
CA ASN A 49 -8.26 1.69 -11.90
C ASN A 49 -7.85 0.50 -11.02
N THR A 50 -8.10 -0.72 -11.49
CA THR A 50 -7.74 -1.93 -10.77
C THR A 50 -6.23 -2.03 -10.66
N LEU A 51 -5.72 -1.96 -9.43
CA LEU A 51 -4.29 -2.17 -9.18
C LEU A 51 -3.93 -3.64 -9.45
N PRO A 52 -2.76 -3.90 -10.07
CA PRO A 52 -2.26 -5.25 -10.22
C PRO A 52 -1.92 -5.86 -8.86
N ALA A 53 -1.82 -7.19 -8.82
CA ALA A 53 -1.51 -7.93 -7.60
C ALA A 53 -0.14 -7.55 -7.00
N LYS A 54 0.82 -7.12 -7.84
CA LYS A 54 2.15 -6.68 -7.44
C LYS A 54 2.35 -5.22 -7.84
N LEU A 55 2.78 -4.39 -6.90
CA LEU A 55 3.05 -2.98 -7.10
C LEU A 55 4.20 -2.52 -6.22
N ARG A 56 4.75 -1.34 -6.47
CA ARG A 56 5.70 -0.67 -5.58
C ARG A 56 5.05 0.55 -4.96
N LEU A 57 5.16 0.70 -3.65
CA LEU A 57 4.70 1.87 -2.91
C LEU A 57 5.90 2.74 -2.54
N ALA A 58 5.92 3.97 -3.01
CA ALA A 58 6.89 5.00 -2.65
C ALA A 58 6.18 6.16 -1.95
N PHE A 59 6.85 6.81 -1.01
CA PHE A 59 6.35 8.05 -0.40
C PHE A 59 6.82 9.30 -1.14
N ALA A 60 7.79 9.14 -2.05
CA ALA A 60 8.26 10.17 -2.96
C ALA A 60 7.83 9.84 -4.39
N ARG A 61 7.85 10.85 -5.25
CA ARG A 61 7.64 10.68 -6.71
C ARG A 61 8.71 9.76 -7.32
N ASP A 62 9.86 9.64 -6.66
CA ASP A 62 10.91 8.70 -7.04
C ASP A 62 10.51 7.26 -6.70
N ALA A 63 9.88 6.61 -7.68
CA ALA A 63 9.42 5.23 -7.63
C ALA A 63 10.55 4.20 -7.50
N ARG A 64 11.80 4.57 -7.80
CA ARG A 64 12.96 3.66 -7.76
C ARG A 64 13.25 3.17 -6.35
N THR A 65 12.96 3.99 -5.34
CA THR A 65 13.12 3.65 -3.92
C THR A 65 11.86 3.05 -3.28
N GLY A 66 10.81 2.81 -4.06
CA GLY A 66 9.55 2.25 -3.57
C GLY A 66 9.69 0.83 -3.02
N ARG A 67 8.95 0.51 -1.96
CA ARG A 67 8.88 -0.83 -1.39
C ARG A 67 8.02 -1.72 -2.29
N ALA A 68 8.48 -2.93 -2.59
CA ALA A 68 7.64 -3.92 -3.27
C ALA A 68 6.50 -4.35 -2.34
N CYS A 69 5.30 -4.40 -2.90
CA CYS A 69 4.08 -4.74 -2.18
C CYS A 69 3.18 -5.64 -3.01
N GLU A 70 2.43 -6.50 -2.33
CA GLU A 70 1.36 -7.28 -2.94
C GLU A 70 0.00 -6.84 -2.42
N VAL A 71 -0.97 -6.66 -3.32
CA VAL A 71 -2.36 -6.36 -2.98
C VAL A 71 -3.00 -7.60 -2.38
N VAL A 72 -3.34 -7.54 -1.10
CA VAL A 72 -3.97 -8.64 -0.35
C VAL A 72 -5.49 -8.54 -0.31
N TRP A 73 -6.05 -7.33 -0.44
CA TRP A 73 -7.49 -7.13 -0.56
C TRP A 73 -7.78 -5.80 -1.25
N ARG A 74 -8.96 -5.71 -1.87
CA ARG A 74 -9.46 -4.53 -2.57
C ARG A 74 -10.90 -4.24 -2.13
N LYS A 75 -11.21 -2.96 -1.88
CA LYS A 75 -12.54 -2.47 -1.51
C LYS A 75 -12.77 -1.12 -2.18
N GLY A 76 -13.40 -1.14 -3.35
CA GLY A 76 -13.62 0.07 -4.16
C GLY A 76 -12.29 0.75 -4.51
N LYS A 77 -12.10 1.97 -4.02
CA LYS A 77 -10.88 2.77 -4.20
C LYS A 77 -9.79 2.51 -3.18
N THR A 78 -10.07 1.69 -2.17
CA THR A 78 -9.13 1.38 -1.08
C THR A 78 -8.56 -0.02 -1.25
N PHE A 79 -7.25 -0.14 -1.07
CA PHE A 79 -6.48 -1.36 -1.26
C PHE A 79 -5.64 -1.62 -0.03
N GLY A 80 -5.62 -2.87 0.40
CA GLY A 80 -4.64 -3.36 1.37
C GLY A 80 -3.46 -3.95 0.64
N VAL A 81 -2.28 -3.45 0.94
CA VAL A 81 -1.03 -4.00 0.42
C VAL A 81 -0.21 -4.58 1.55
N LYS A 82 0.48 -5.68 1.28
CA LYS A 82 1.47 -6.30 2.15
C LYS A 82 2.85 -6.01 1.58
N PHE A 83 3.77 -5.57 2.40
CA PHE A 83 5.15 -5.38 1.97
C PHE A 83 5.80 -6.74 1.76
N VAL A 84 6.31 -6.93 0.54
CA VAL A 84 7.10 -8.09 0.16
C VAL A 84 8.53 -7.62 -0.04
N ARG A 85 9.47 -8.45 0.41
CA ARG A 85 10.89 -8.16 0.29
C ARG A 85 11.44 -8.88 -0.93
#